data_AF-A0A6J4FA58-F1
#
_entry.id   AF-A0A6J4FA58-F1
#
_cell.length_a   1.000
_cell.length_b   1.000
_cell.length_c   1.000
_cell.angle_alpha   90.00
_cell.angle_beta   90.00
_cell.angle_gamma   90.00
#
_symmetry.space_group_name_H-M   'P 1'
#
loop_
_entity.id
_entity.type
_entity.pdbx_description
1 polymer ?
#
loop_
_entity_poly.entity_id
_entity_poly.type
_entity_poly.pdbx_seq_one_letter_code
_entity_poly.pdbx_strand_id
1 'polypeptide(L)'
;MLIEKELRADGLSVDAVLHYADARGAASRRNITVRRIFIEDGDLHFDAYCHLRRAPRTFVGRNVIDLVAPETGEILSALEFAAQALRVSRQQLGEMVTARRAKRPRTSEIDIKWDGHGYIDGWEFGVPDCFKLALDIELTTYVETVKLADGRSQKNYRQEWTRGAPPLLQFSAGDIFYAPPEVRRILWGDALKIVRRCVQISEAKPDAMDEYDPTVTLPGEVTFLLLEYKGGEIVREGFRTLSQKAFYDYLRTGDV
;
A
#
# COMPACT_ATOMS: atom_id res chain seq x y z
N MET A 1 -1.82 22.66 16.80
CA MET A 1 -3.18 22.65 17.40
C MET A 1 -3.89 23.97 17.06
N LEU A 2 -4.25 24.16 15.78
CA LEU A 2 -4.98 25.36 15.31
C LEU A 2 -5.83 25.10 14.05
N ILE A 3 -5.89 23.85 13.55
CA ILE A 3 -6.59 23.45 12.31
C ILE A 3 -7.60 22.32 12.59
N GLU A 4 -8.29 22.36 13.73
CA GLU A 4 -9.42 21.45 14.00
C GLU A 4 -10.78 22.12 13.75
N LYS A 5 -10.79 23.42 13.43
CA LYS A 5 -12.01 24.23 13.24
C LYS A 5 -12.34 24.61 11.80
N GLU A 6 -11.49 24.31 10.81
CA GLU A 6 -11.40 25.17 9.61
C GLU A 6 -11.99 24.67 8.29
N LEU A 7 -12.73 23.57 8.22
CA LEU A 7 -13.60 23.31 7.05
C LEU A 7 -14.84 22.51 7.49
N ARG A 8 -15.64 23.13 8.35
CA ARG A 8 -17.04 22.75 8.55
C ARG A 8 -17.89 23.83 7.90
N ALA A 9 -18.29 23.59 6.66
CA ALA A 9 -19.29 24.43 6.01
C ALA A 9 -20.68 23.87 6.33
N ASP A 10 -21.23 24.33 7.46
CA ASP A 10 -22.62 24.05 7.82
C ASP A 10 -23.56 24.95 7.00
N GLY A 11 -24.72 24.43 6.62
CA GLY A 11 -25.73 25.19 5.87
C GLY A 11 -25.56 25.16 4.35
N LEU A 12 -24.77 24.23 3.80
CA LEU A 12 -24.80 23.96 2.37
C LEU A 12 -26.17 23.40 1.96
N SER A 13 -26.56 23.65 0.73
CA SER A 13 -27.71 23.02 0.09
C SER A 13 -27.40 22.90 -1.39
N VAL A 14 -26.51 21.97 -1.72
CA VAL A 14 -26.06 21.73 -3.10
C VAL A 14 -26.62 20.38 -3.54
N ASP A 15 -27.44 20.38 -4.58
CA ASP A 15 -27.94 19.14 -5.17
C ASP A 15 -26.85 18.49 -6.03
N ALA A 16 -26.83 17.16 -6.08
CA ALA A 16 -25.92 16.39 -6.91
C ALA A 16 -26.52 15.03 -7.30
N VAL A 17 -26.12 14.51 -8.46
CA VAL A 17 -26.30 13.09 -8.78
C VAL A 17 -25.01 12.37 -8.42
N LEU A 18 -25.06 11.59 -7.35
CA LEU A 18 -23.93 10.83 -6.82
C LEU A 18 -23.89 9.44 -7.43
N HIS A 19 -22.76 9.05 -8.01
CA HIS A 19 -22.43 7.67 -8.33
C HIS A 19 -21.52 7.09 -7.24
N TYR A 20 -22.02 6.10 -6.49
CA TYR A 20 -21.42 5.64 -5.24
C TYR A 20 -21.30 4.12 -5.18
N ALA A 21 -20.11 3.64 -4.83
CA ALA A 21 -19.86 2.24 -4.50
C ALA A 21 -20.06 2.01 -3.00
N ASP A 22 -20.87 1.01 -2.62
CA ASP A 22 -20.98 0.63 -1.21
C ASP A 22 -19.77 -0.20 -0.73
N ALA A 23 -19.73 -0.57 0.55
CA ALA A 23 -18.64 -1.36 1.15
C ALA A 23 -18.45 -2.75 0.52
N ARG A 24 -19.39 -3.23 -0.31
CA ARG A 24 -19.29 -4.50 -1.05
C ARG A 24 -18.89 -4.27 -2.52
N GLY A 25 -18.61 -3.03 -2.91
CA GLY A 25 -18.27 -2.62 -4.27
C GLY A 25 -19.48 -2.46 -5.20
N ALA A 26 -20.72 -2.56 -4.69
CA ALA A 26 -21.91 -2.40 -5.53
C ALA A 26 -22.17 -0.92 -5.81
N ALA A 27 -22.13 -0.55 -7.09
CA ALA A 27 -22.34 0.82 -7.54
C ALA A 27 -23.84 1.17 -7.61
N SER A 28 -24.17 2.41 -7.24
CA SER A 28 -25.53 2.95 -7.32
C SER A 28 -25.51 4.43 -7.66
N ARG A 29 -26.47 4.89 -8.46
CA ARG A 29 -26.70 6.32 -8.72
C ARG A 29 -27.81 6.86 -7.81
N ARG A 30 -27.56 8.02 -7.20
CA ARG A 30 -28.44 8.60 -6.17
C ARG A 30 -28.52 10.11 -6.34
N ASN A 31 -29.74 10.65 -6.35
CA ASN A 31 -29.92 12.08 -6.16
C ASN A 31 -29.71 12.39 -4.67
N ILE A 32 -28.85 13.36 -4.38
CA ILE A 32 -28.54 13.79 -3.02
C ILE A 32 -28.60 15.32 -2.92
N THR A 33 -28.90 15.82 -1.73
CA THR A 33 -28.73 17.24 -1.37
C THR A 33 -27.68 17.32 -0.28
N VAL A 34 -26.48 17.79 -0.63
CA VAL A 34 -25.35 17.92 0.29
C VAL A 34 -25.59 19.10 1.23
N ARG A 35 -25.58 18.81 2.53
CA ARG A 35 -25.84 19.76 3.62
C ARG A 35 -24.58 20.22 4.33
N ARG A 36 -23.56 19.37 4.33
CA ARG A 36 -22.30 19.59 5.01
C ARG A 36 -21.20 18.76 4.38
N ILE A 37 -20.02 19.34 4.24
CA ILE A 37 -18.79 18.65 3.81
C ILE A 37 -17.76 18.85 4.92
N PHE A 38 -17.09 17.76 5.29
CA PHE A 38 -16.07 17.78 6.33
C PHE A 38 -14.99 16.73 6.05
N ILE A 39 -13.87 16.83 6.77
CA ILE A 39 -12.77 15.86 6.70
C ILE A 39 -12.72 15.10 8.02
N GLU A 40 -12.81 13.79 7.95
CA GLU A 40 -12.71 12.85 9.07
C GLU A 40 -11.82 11.67 8.64
N ASP A 41 -10.86 11.30 9.49
CA ASP A 41 -9.87 10.25 9.23
C ASP A 41 -9.09 10.37 7.91
N GLY A 42 -8.90 11.60 7.42
CA GLY A 42 -8.18 11.87 6.19
C GLY A 42 -8.95 11.59 4.91
N ASP A 43 -10.28 11.48 5.01
CA ASP A 43 -11.17 11.41 3.86
C ASP A 43 -12.20 12.54 3.88
N LEU A 44 -12.75 12.85 2.71
CA LEU A 44 -13.90 13.74 2.58
C LEU A 44 -15.16 12.99 2.98
N HIS A 45 -16.06 13.67 3.68
CA HIS A 45 -17.38 13.16 4.01
C HIS A 45 -18.44 14.15 3.59
N PHE A 46 -19.49 13.64 2.95
CA PHE A 46 -20.65 14.39 2.52
C PHE A 46 -21.85 13.99 3.36
N ASP A 47 -22.26 14.84 4.26
CA ASP A 47 -23.55 14.72 4.91
C ASP A 47 -24.63 15.26 3.98
N ALA A 48 -25.49 14.37 3.54
CA ALA A 48 -26.49 14.70 2.54
C ALA A 48 -27.83 14.04 2.84
N TYR A 49 -28.90 14.65 2.34
CA TYR A 49 -30.19 13.98 2.26
C TYR A 49 -30.20 13.09 1.01
N CYS A 50 -30.35 11.78 1.20
CA CYS A 50 -30.42 10.83 0.10
C CYS A 50 -31.87 10.66 -0.36
N HIS A 51 -32.21 11.16 -1.54
CA HIS A 51 -33.59 11.10 -2.06
C HIS A 51 -34.06 9.67 -2.37
N LEU A 52 -33.14 8.80 -2.78
CA LEU A 52 -33.43 7.37 -3.00
C LEU A 52 -33.85 6.66 -1.70
N ARG A 53 -33.21 7.00 -0.58
CA ARG A 53 -33.49 6.39 0.73
C ARG A 53 -34.44 7.21 1.61
N ARG A 54 -34.79 8.43 1.17
CA ARG A 54 -35.61 9.41 1.89
C ARG A 54 -35.12 9.65 3.33
N ALA A 55 -33.80 9.74 3.51
CA ALA A 55 -33.17 9.84 4.82
C ALA A 55 -31.82 10.56 4.74
N PRO A 56 -31.37 11.22 5.83
CA PRO A 56 -30.00 11.71 5.95
C PRO A 56 -29.00 10.54 5.96
N ARG A 57 -27.88 10.73 5.25
CA ARG A 57 -26.78 9.78 5.11
C ARG A 57 -25.46 10.54 4.98
N THR A 58 -24.41 9.95 5.52
CA THR A 58 -23.02 10.37 5.29
C THR A 58 -22.44 9.50 4.19
N PHE A 59 -21.79 10.13 3.21
CA PHE A 59 -21.10 9.47 2.11
C PHE A 59 -19.60 9.76 2.19
N VAL A 60 -18.80 8.70 2.20
CA VAL A 60 -17.33 8.80 2.22
C VAL A 60 -16.80 9.08 0.81
N GLY A 61 -15.90 10.05 0.69
CA GLY A 61 -15.38 10.59 -0.56
C GLY A 61 -14.66 9.57 -1.41
N ARG A 62 -13.86 8.68 -0.83
CA ARG A 62 -13.21 7.58 -1.57
C ARG A 62 -14.16 6.61 -2.27
N ASN A 63 -15.39 6.50 -1.77
CA ASN A 63 -16.42 5.61 -2.34
C ASN A 63 -17.28 6.30 -3.41
N VAL A 64 -17.06 7.60 -3.62
CA VAL A 64 -17.67 8.37 -4.71
C VAL A 64 -16.90 8.05 -5.98
N ILE A 65 -17.58 7.43 -6.94
CA ILE A 65 -17.05 7.20 -8.28
C ILE A 65 -17.01 8.52 -9.03
N ASP A 66 -18.14 9.23 -9.05
CA ASP A 66 -18.31 10.54 -9.64
C ASP A 66 -19.54 11.26 -9.04
N LEU A 67 -19.57 12.59 -9.18
CA LEU A 67 -20.69 13.46 -8.86
C LEU A 67 -21.04 14.27 -10.09
N VAL A 68 -22.33 14.35 -10.42
CA VAL A 68 -22.82 15.25 -11.47
C VAL A 68 -23.45 16.47 -10.82
N ALA A 69 -22.90 17.65 -11.11
CA ALA A 69 -23.51 18.92 -10.72
C ALA A 69 -24.79 19.12 -11.55
N PRO A 70 -25.97 19.27 -10.93
CA PRO A 70 -27.24 19.27 -11.65
C PRO A 70 -27.46 20.58 -12.41
N GLU A 71 -26.84 21.69 -12.00
CA GLU A 71 -26.96 22.96 -12.72
C GLU A 71 -26.14 22.99 -14.01
N THR A 72 -24.97 22.33 -14.02
CA THR A 72 -24.01 22.40 -15.15
C THR A 72 -23.95 21.11 -15.97
N GLY A 73 -24.37 19.98 -15.40
CA GLY A 73 -24.16 18.65 -15.97
C GLY A 73 -22.71 18.16 -15.91
N GLU A 74 -21.81 18.92 -15.26
CA GLU A 74 -20.39 18.55 -15.15
C GLU A 74 -20.22 17.30 -14.28
N ILE A 75 -19.39 16.37 -14.75
CA ILE A 75 -18.97 15.19 -14.00
C ILE A 75 -17.69 15.56 -13.25
N LEU A 76 -17.75 15.49 -11.92
CA LEU A 76 -16.72 15.92 -10.99
C LEU A 76 -16.30 14.75 -10.10
N SER A 77 -15.01 14.69 -9.75
CA SER A 77 -14.56 13.86 -8.63
C SER A 77 -15.07 14.42 -7.29
N ALA A 78 -15.04 13.61 -6.23
CA ALA A 78 -15.38 14.06 -4.88
C ALA A 78 -14.58 15.30 -4.44
N LEU A 79 -13.27 15.32 -4.76
CA LEU A 79 -12.40 16.44 -4.40
C LEU A 79 -12.74 17.71 -5.18
N GLU A 80 -13.05 17.60 -6.47
CA GLU A 80 -13.43 18.74 -7.31
C GLU A 80 -14.79 19.30 -6.90
N PHE A 81 -15.79 18.44 -6.69
CA PHE A 81 -17.10 18.84 -6.20
C PHE A 81 -16.99 19.54 -4.84
N ALA A 82 -16.23 18.97 -3.91
CA ALA A 82 -16.02 19.57 -2.59
C ALA A 82 -15.30 20.93 -2.68
N ALA A 83 -14.27 21.04 -3.52
CA ALA A 83 -13.56 22.31 -3.74
C ALA A 83 -14.49 23.39 -4.30
N GLN A 84 -15.33 23.03 -5.29
CA GLN A 84 -16.33 23.94 -5.86
C GLN A 84 -17.39 24.35 -4.82
N ALA A 85 -17.99 23.39 -4.12
CA ALA A 85 -19.04 23.63 -3.12
C ALA A 85 -18.54 24.48 -1.95
N LEU A 86 -17.28 24.29 -1.53
CA LEU A 86 -16.65 25.02 -0.42
C LEU A 86 -15.99 26.33 -0.86
N ARG A 87 -15.93 26.60 -2.18
CA ARG A 87 -15.24 27.76 -2.77
C ARG A 87 -13.77 27.88 -2.32
N VAL A 88 -13.09 26.74 -2.24
CA VAL A 88 -11.66 26.65 -1.93
C VAL A 88 -10.91 26.09 -3.14
N SER A 89 -9.60 26.31 -3.20
CA SER A 89 -8.82 25.69 -4.28
C SER A 89 -8.73 24.17 -4.10
N ARG A 90 -8.77 23.43 -5.21
CA ARG A 90 -8.55 21.97 -5.24
C ARG A 90 -7.24 21.57 -4.57
N GLN A 91 -6.18 22.36 -4.76
CA GLN A 91 -4.87 22.10 -4.16
C GLN A 91 -4.92 22.19 -2.63
N GLN A 92 -5.46 23.29 -2.08
CA GLN A 92 -5.58 23.47 -0.63
C GLN A 92 -6.41 22.35 0.01
N LEU A 93 -7.54 21.99 -0.61
CA LEU A 93 -8.38 20.91 -0.09
C LEU A 93 -7.68 19.54 -0.20
N GLY A 94 -6.96 19.30 -1.31
CA GLY A 94 -6.19 18.07 -1.51
C GLY A 94 -5.07 17.90 -0.47
N GLU A 95 -4.35 18.97 -0.13
CA GLU A 95 -3.35 18.98 0.94
C GLU A 95 -3.96 18.64 2.31
N MET A 96 -5.18 19.11 2.59
CA MET A 96 -5.89 18.81 3.84
C MET A 96 -6.39 17.37 3.94
N VAL A 97 -6.87 16.79 2.83
CA VAL A 97 -7.28 15.38 2.76
C VAL A 97 -6.06 14.46 2.89
N THR A 98 -4.97 14.76 2.18
CA THR A 98 -3.75 13.93 2.18
C THR A 98 -2.94 14.02 3.48
N ALA A 99 -2.97 15.14 4.20
CA ALA A 99 -2.22 15.31 5.45
C ALA A 99 -2.71 14.42 6.61
N ARG A 100 -3.89 13.80 6.50
CA ARG A 100 -4.52 12.99 7.56
C ARG A 100 -4.63 11.49 7.27
N ARG A 101 -4.20 11.01 6.10
CA ARG A 101 -4.10 9.57 5.88
C ARG A 101 -2.96 9.05 6.78
N ALA A 102 -3.30 8.28 7.81
CA ALA A 102 -2.31 7.77 8.74
C ALA A 102 -1.23 6.98 7.96
N LYS A 103 0.00 7.51 7.95
CA LYS A 103 1.13 6.86 7.30
C LYS A 103 1.47 5.61 8.09
N ARG A 104 1.54 4.46 7.40
CA ARG A 104 2.00 3.21 8.00
C ARG A 104 3.36 3.44 8.68
N PRO A 105 3.51 3.06 9.96
CA PRO A 105 4.77 3.25 10.65
C PRO A 105 5.88 2.43 9.98
N ARG A 106 7.10 2.94 10.02
CA ARG A 106 8.30 2.24 9.54
C ARG A 106 9.31 2.17 10.67
N THR A 107 10.06 1.08 10.74
CA THR A 107 11.12 0.84 11.73
C THR A 107 12.47 0.67 11.05
N SER A 108 13.56 1.09 11.70
CA SER A 108 14.93 0.76 11.30
C SER A 108 15.40 -0.60 11.83
N GLU A 109 14.62 -1.23 12.71
CA GLU A 109 14.86 -2.58 13.22
C GLU A 109 14.44 -3.62 12.17
N ILE A 110 15.34 -3.95 11.25
CA ILE A 110 15.12 -4.93 10.19
C ILE A 110 15.82 -6.25 10.57
N ASP A 111 15.06 -7.31 10.83
CA ASP A 111 15.56 -8.69 11.06
C ASP A 111 15.98 -9.39 9.74
N ILE A 112 16.79 -8.72 8.92
CA ILE A 112 17.34 -9.25 7.67
C ILE A 112 18.78 -8.77 7.55
N LYS A 113 19.71 -9.73 7.42
CA LYS A 113 21.13 -9.46 7.21
C LYS A 113 21.50 -9.76 5.76
N TRP A 114 22.41 -8.96 5.21
CA TRP A 114 22.95 -9.17 3.87
C TRP A 114 24.34 -9.78 3.98
N ASP A 115 24.66 -10.75 3.14
CA ASP A 115 25.94 -11.49 3.16
C ASP A 115 27.14 -10.70 2.61
N GLY A 116 26.96 -9.42 2.24
CA GLY A 116 27.96 -8.58 1.58
C GLY A 116 28.11 -8.82 0.08
N HIS A 117 27.49 -9.85 -0.47
CA HIS A 117 27.46 -10.19 -1.90
C HIS A 117 26.11 -9.89 -2.56
N GLY A 118 25.24 -9.15 -1.88
CA GLY A 118 23.94 -8.74 -2.40
C GLY A 118 22.84 -9.77 -2.18
N TYR A 119 23.02 -10.77 -1.31
CA TYR A 119 21.99 -11.75 -0.95
C TYR A 119 21.66 -11.69 0.54
N ILE A 120 20.47 -12.16 0.90
CA ILE A 120 20.10 -12.34 2.31
C ILE A 120 20.89 -13.51 2.90
N ASP A 121 21.47 -13.28 4.06
CA ASP A 121 22.23 -14.26 4.83
C ASP A 121 21.32 -15.14 5.71
N GLY A 122 21.64 -16.42 5.82
CA GLY A 122 20.96 -17.38 6.68
C GLY A 122 19.57 -17.85 6.24
N TRP A 123 19.10 -17.48 5.04
CA TRP A 123 17.86 -18.00 4.47
C TRP A 123 18.10 -19.27 3.66
N GLU A 124 17.09 -20.16 3.62
CA GLU A 124 17.16 -21.40 2.83
C GLU A 124 17.21 -21.13 1.32
N PHE A 125 16.53 -20.07 0.85
CA PHE A 125 16.55 -19.64 -0.55
C PHE A 125 17.41 -18.39 -0.74
N GLY A 126 18.12 -18.33 -1.87
CA GLY A 126 18.89 -17.15 -2.26
C GLY A 126 17.99 -16.00 -2.74
N VAL A 127 17.82 -14.99 -1.89
CA VAL A 127 17.05 -13.77 -2.19
C VAL A 127 18.01 -12.59 -2.42
N PRO A 128 18.11 -12.06 -3.66
CA PRO A 128 19.00 -10.93 -3.95
C PRO A 128 18.45 -9.57 -3.49
N ASP A 129 19.32 -8.58 -3.42
CA ASP A 129 19.03 -7.22 -2.94
C ASP A 129 18.01 -6.44 -3.75
N CYS A 130 17.81 -6.78 -5.03
CA CYS A 130 16.74 -6.22 -5.85
C CYS A 130 15.34 -6.50 -5.26
N PHE A 131 15.20 -7.48 -4.36
CA PHE A 131 13.96 -7.76 -3.63
C PHE A 131 13.74 -6.85 -2.40
N LYS A 132 14.60 -5.87 -2.12
CA LYS A 132 14.38 -4.93 -1.00
C LYS A 132 12.98 -4.31 -1.04
N LEU A 133 12.54 -3.84 -2.20
CA LEU A 133 11.18 -3.30 -2.36
C LEU A 133 10.11 -4.39 -2.14
N ALA A 134 10.31 -5.60 -2.66
CA ALA A 134 9.39 -6.73 -2.44
C ALA A 134 9.24 -7.10 -0.95
N LEU A 135 10.27 -6.86 -0.16
CA LEU A 135 10.32 -7.06 1.29
C LEU A 135 9.90 -5.82 2.09
N ASP A 136 9.47 -4.77 1.39
CA ASP A 136 9.08 -3.47 1.92
C ASP A 136 10.22 -2.75 2.68
N ILE A 137 11.44 -2.90 2.18
CA ILE A 137 12.64 -2.24 2.67
C ILE A 137 12.97 -1.05 1.77
N GLU A 138 13.06 0.13 2.36
CA GLU A 138 13.34 1.39 1.66
C GLU A 138 14.36 2.22 2.42
N LEU A 139 15.17 2.98 1.68
CA LEU A 139 16.11 3.94 2.24
C LEU A 139 15.35 5.24 2.55
N THR A 140 15.10 5.49 3.83
CA THR A 140 14.37 6.67 4.30
C THR A 140 15.35 7.79 4.66
N THR A 141 15.09 8.99 4.16
CA THR A 141 15.84 10.20 4.52
C THR A 141 15.16 10.94 5.66
N TYR A 142 15.83 11.06 6.79
CA TYR A 142 15.44 11.90 7.93
C TYR A 142 16.09 13.27 7.81
N VAL A 143 15.31 14.31 8.13
CA VAL A 143 15.79 15.70 8.15
C VAL A 143 15.66 16.23 9.57
N GLU A 144 16.79 16.51 10.20
CA GLU A 144 16.86 17.15 11.50
C GLU A 144 17.21 18.63 11.30
N THR A 145 16.47 19.53 11.95
CA THR A 145 16.78 20.97 11.92
C THR A 145 17.43 21.35 13.24
N VAL A 146 18.73 21.63 13.20
CA VAL A 146 19.50 22.07 14.37
C VAL A 146 19.56 23.60 14.36
N LYS A 147 19.24 24.22 15.50
CA LYS A 147 19.47 25.66 15.69
C LYS A 147 20.92 25.90 16.10
N LEU A 148 21.60 26.74 15.34
CA LEU A 148 22.96 27.17 15.62
C LEU A 148 22.97 28.28 16.67
N ALA A 149 24.12 28.48 17.31
CA ALA A 149 24.32 29.49 18.34
C ALA A 149 24.07 30.93 17.86
N ASP A 150 24.17 31.17 16.55
CA ASP A 150 23.91 32.47 15.92
C ASP A 150 22.44 32.67 15.50
N GLY A 151 21.55 31.76 15.90
CA GLY A 151 20.12 31.80 15.59
C GLY A 151 19.74 31.27 14.21
N ARG A 152 20.70 30.90 13.36
CA ARG A 152 20.43 30.26 12.06
C ARG A 152 20.02 28.80 12.26
N SER A 153 19.27 28.27 11.31
CA SER A 153 18.88 26.85 11.29
C SER A 153 19.68 26.10 10.25
N GLN A 154 20.23 24.95 10.62
CA GLN A 154 20.92 24.03 9.72
C GLN A 154 20.12 22.74 9.58
N LYS A 155 19.93 22.28 8.34
CA LYS A 155 19.30 20.99 8.05
C LYS A 155 20.39 19.91 7.95
N ASN A 156 20.31 18.90 8.80
CA ASN A 156 21.10 17.70 8.73
C ASN A 156 20.26 16.59 8.10
N TYR A 157 20.87 15.86 7.16
CA TYR A 157 20.23 14.75 6.48
C TYR A 157 20.87 13.45 6.96
N ARG A 158 20.05 12.50 7.40
CA ARG A 158 20.47 11.13 7.73
C ARG A 158 19.68 10.16 6.88
N GLN A 159 20.33 9.11 6.38
CA GLN A 159 19.65 8.05 5.63
C GLN A 159 19.73 6.75 6.42
N GLU A 160 18.61 6.04 6.50
CA GLU A 160 18.52 4.74 7.15
C GLU A 160 17.62 3.81 6.34
N TRP A 161 18.02 2.55 6.26
CA TRP A 161 17.12 1.51 5.78
C TRP A 161 16.01 1.31 6.79
N THR A 162 14.77 1.27 6.30
CA THR A 162 13.57 1.09 7.10
C THR A 162 12.67 0.06 6.46
N ARG A 163 11.88 -0.64 7.27
CA ARG A 163 10.81 -1.54 6.83
C ARG A 163 9.48 -1.09 7.40
N GLY A 164 8.39 -1.22 6.65
CA GLY A 164 7.06 -0.95 7.20
C GLY A 164 6.68 -1.94 8.31
N ALA A 165 5.87 -1.47 9.25
CA ALA A 165 5.41 -2.23 10.41
C ALA A 165 3.87 -2.16 10.49
N PRO A 166 3.13 -3.24 10.16
CA PRO A 166 3.61 -4.50 9.58
C PRO A 166 4.15 -4.36 8.14
N PRO A 167 4.98 -5.30 7.65
CA PRO A 167 5.46 -5.29 6.26
C PRO A 167 4.33 -5.46 5.25
N LEU A 168 4.49 -4.87 4.07
CA LEU A 168 3.63 -5.12 2.89
C LEU A 168 4.45 -5.84 1.84
N LEU A 169 4.37 -7.16 1.83
CA LEU A 169 5.14 -7.99 0.93
C LEU A 169 4.53 -7.97 -0.48
N GLN A 170 5.39 -7.88 -1.49
CA GLN A 170 4.96 -7.69 -2.88
C GLN A 170 5.80 -8.49 -3.88
N PHE A 171 5.98 -9.79 -3.62
CA PHE A 171 6.52 -10.70 -4.63
C PHE A 171 5.62 -10.74 -5.86
N SER A 172 6.21 -10.95 -7.03
CA SER A 172 5.56 -10.77 -8.33
C SER A 172 5.69 -12.01 -9.22
N ALA A 173 4.76 -12.16 -10.17
CA ALA A 173 4.84 -13.20 -11.18
C ALA A 173 6.15 -13.07 -11.98
N GLY A 174 6.81 -14.21 -12.24
CA GLY A 174 8.10 -14.28 -12.91
C GLY A 174 9.30 -14.28 -11.97
N ASP A 175 9.13 -14.00 -10.67
CA ASP A 175 10.21 -14.12 -9.70
C ASP A 175 10.64 -15.59 -9.55
N ILE A 176 11.96 -15.80 -9.46
CA ILE A 176 12.56 -17.13 -9.31
C ILE A 176 13.48 -17.12 -8.09
N PHE A 177 13.47 -18.20 -7.31
CA PHE A 177 14.36 -18.41 -6.17
C PHE A 177 14.94 -19.83 -6.20
N TYR A 178 16.21 -19.96 -5.81
CA TYR A 178 16.90 -21.23 -5.76
C TYR A 178 17.36 -21.53 -4.34
N ALA A 179 17.28 -22.81 -3.97
CA ALA A 179 17.92 -23.35 -2.77
C ALA A 179 18.93 -24.43 -3.17
N PRO A 180 20.15 -24.41 -2.60
CA PRO A 180 20.61 -23.45 -1.59
C PRO A 180 21.03 -22.09 -2.22
N PRO A 181 21.25 -21.03 -1.43
CA PRO A 181 21.51 -19.67 -1.93
C PRO A 181 22.70 -19.54 -2.89
N GLU A 182 23.69 -20.42 -2.78
CA GLU A 182 24.92 -20.41 -3.56
C GLU A 182 24.69 -20.71 -5.05
N VAL A 183 23.55 -21.34 -5.40
CA VAL A 183 23.19 -21.71 -6.78
C VAL A 183 23.28 -20.52 -7.74
N ARG A 184 22.90 -19.31 -7.29
CA ARG A 184 22.96 -18.11 -8.14
C ARG A 184 24.35 -17.52 -8.33
N ARG A 185 25.36 -18.00 -7.60
CA ARG A 185 26.72 -17.44 -7.58
C ARG A 185 27.71 -18.28 -8.38
N ILE A 186 27.29 -19.41 -8.93
CA ILE A 186 28.14 -20.34 -9.68
C ILE A 186 27.59 -20.58 -11.08
N LEU A 187 28.41 -21.18 -11.94
CA LEU A 187 28.01 -21.55 -13.29
C LEU A 187 26.89 -22.57 -13.25
N TRP A 188 25.90 -22.44 -14.14
CA TRP A 188 24.70 -23.28 -14.13
C TRP A 188 25.00 -24.78 -14.17
N GLY A 189 26.02 -25.21 -14.92
CA GLY A 189 26.43 -26.62 -14.97
C GLY A 189 26.90 -27.18 -13.62
N ASP A 190 27.51 -26.35 -12.77
CA ASP A 190 27.86 -26.71 -11.40
C ASP A 190 26.68 -26.54 -10.45
N ALA A 191 25.85 -25.53 -10.70
CA ALA A 191 24.61 -25.27 -9.96
C ALA A 191 23.65 -26.45 -10.02
N LEU A 192 23.50 -27.11 -11.18
CA LEU A 192 22.70 -28.32 -11.33
C LEU A 192 23.13 -29.45 -10.38
N LYS A 193 24.41 -29.52 -9.98
CA LYS A 193 24.90 -30.58 -9.09
C LYS A 193 24.47 -30.38 -7.64
N ILE A 194 24.16 -29.14 -7.25
CA ILE A 194 23.88 -28.77 -5.86
C ILE A 194 22.48 -28.20 -5.64
N VAL A 195 21.79 -27.77 -6.70
CA VAL A 195 20.42 -27.27 -6.59
C VAL A 195 19.53 -28.35 -6.00
N ARG A 196 18.78 -27.96 -4.96
CA ARG A 196 17.82 -28.83 -4.28
C ARG A 196 16.41 -28.43 -4.62
N ARG A 197 16.14 -27.13 -4.68
CA ARG A 197 14.80 -26.58 -4.98
C ARG A 197 14.89 -25.35 -5.86
N CYS A 198 13.91 -25.21 -6.74
CA CYS A 198 13.62 -23.99 -7.48
C CYS A 198 12.16 -23.62 -7.25
N VAL A 199 11.92 -22.34 -7.01
CA VAL A 199 10.60 -21.74 -6.93
C VAL A 199 10.48 -20.77 -8.09
N GLN A 200 9.40 -20.87 -8.85
CA GLN A 200 9.03 -19.89 -9.87
C GLN A 200 7.61 -19.40 -9.61
N ILE A 201 7.44 -18.11 -9.34
CA ILE A 201 6.13 -17.51 -9.11
C ILE A 201 5.38 -17.43 -10.43
N SER A 202 4.23 -18.10 -10.51
CA SER A 202 3.34 -18.04 -11.69
C SER A 202 2.34 -16.89 -11.57
N GLU A 203 1.81 -16.64 -10.37
CA GLU A 203 0.85 -15.59 -10.10
C GLU A 203 1.09 -15.00 -8.71
N ALA A 204 0.87 -13.69 -8.55
CA ALA A 204 0.95 -13.05 -7.25
C ALA A 204 0.00 -11.86 -7.14
N LYS A 205 -0.59 -11.71 -5.95
CA LYS A 205 -1.30 -10.54 -5.47
C LYS A 205 -0.49 -9.97 -4.29
N PRO A 206 -0.05 -8.70 -4.32
CA PRO A 206 0.69 -8.12 -3.21
C PRO A 206 -0.19 -7.98 -1.96
N ASP A 207 0.45 -7.86 -0.81
CA ASP A 207 -0.22 -7.40 0.41
C ASP A 207 -0.83 -6.02 0.17
N ALA A 208 -1.97 -5.77 0.82
CA ALA A 208 -2.62 -4.47 0.83
C ALA A 208 -2.74 -3.96 2.27
N MET A 209 -2.85 -2.65 2.43
CA MET A 209 -3.25 -2.09 3.73
C MET A 209 -4.75 -2.17 3.87
N ASP A 210 -5.22 -2.40 5.10
CA ASP A 210 -6.62 -2.16 5.40
C ASP A 210 -6.93 -0.67 5.20
N GLU A 211 -8.09 -0.41 4.61
CA GLU A 211 -8.51 0.93 4.20
C GLU A 211 -8.91 1.83 5.38
N TYR A 212 -9.15 1.23 6.55
CA TYR A 212 -9.59 1.88 7.78
C TYR A 212 -8.49 1.84 8.86
N ASP A 213 -7.64 0.82 8.87
CA ASP A 213 -6.52 0.69 9.80
C ASP A 213 -5.17 0.44 9.08
N PRO A 214 -4.30 1.45 8.95
CA PRO A 214 -3.01 1.31 8.27
C PRO A 214 -2.01 0.43 9.03
N THR A 215 -2.34 -0.01 10.24
CA THR A 215 -1.56 -1.00 11.01
C THR A 215 -1.99 -2.44 10.72
N VAL A 216 -3.06 -2.63 9.95
CA VAL A 216 -3.55 -3.94 9.53
C VAL A 216 -3.15 -4.20 8.07
N THR A 217 -2.48 -5.33 7.84
CA THR A 217 -2.20 -5.83 6.49
C THR A 217 -3.27 -6.83 6.07
N LEU A 218 -3.87 -6.59 4.91
CA LEU A 218 -4.68 -7.56 4.19
C LEU A 218 -3.73 -8.47 3.38
N PRO A 219 -3.67 -9.78 3.67
CA PRO A 219 -2.70 -10.66 3.04
C PRO A 219 -2.96 -10.79 1.54
N GLY A 220 -1.90 -10.61 0.77
CA GLY A 220 -1.81 -11.02 -0.62
C GLY A 220 -1.56 -12.52 -0.75
N GLU A 221 -1.53 -13.01 -1.98
CA GLU A 221 -1.35 -14.42 -2.30
C GLU A 221 -0.23 -14.59 -3.32
N VAL A 222 0.46 -15.73 -3.25
CA VAL A 222 1.53 -16.13 -4.17
C VAL A 222 1.25 -17.57 -4.58
N THR A 223 1.06 -17.78 -5.88
CA THR A 223 1.02 -19.10 -6.50
C THR A 223 2.33 -19.34 -7.23
N PHE A 224 2.98 -20.46 -6.94
CA PHE A 224 4.28 -20.78 -7.50
C PHE A 224 4.42 -22.25 -7.84
N LEU A 225 5.27 -22.50 -8.84
CA LEU A 225 5.78 -23.80 -9.19
C LEU A 225 6.97 -24.13 -8.28
N LEU A 226 6.91 -25.27 -7.60
CA LEU A 226 8.02 -25.83 -6.83
C LEU A 226 8.61 -27.01 -7.60
N LEU A 227 9.90 -26.92 -7.89
CA LEU A 227 10.70 -27.99 -8.48
C LEU A 227 11.69 -28.50 -7.45
N GLU A 228 11.68 -29.79 -7.16
CA GLU A 228 12.68 -30.45 -6.31
C GLU A 228 13.65 -31.24 -7.19
N TYR A 229 14.94 -31.11 -6.88
CA TYR A 229 16.03 -31.69 -7.65
C TYR A 229 16.77 -32.75 -6.85
N LYS A 230 17.24 -33.79 -7.53
CA LYS A 230 18.19 -34.77 -7.00
C LYS A 230 19.21 -35.12 -8.07
N GLY A 231 20.47 -34.79 -7.85
CA GLY A 231 21.54 -35.05 -8.82
C GLY A 231 21.37 -34.28 -10.14
N GLY A 232 20.76 -33.10 -10.11
CA GLY A 232 20.52 -32.25 -11.29
C GLY A 232 19.26 -32.58 -12.09
N GLU A 233 18.52 -33.60 -11.70
CA GLU A 233 17.24 -33.95 -12.32
C GLU A 233 16.07 -33.54 -11.43
N ILE A 234 14.97 -33.10 -12.05
CA ILE A 234 13.73 -32.79 -11.34
C ILE A 234 13.08 -34.11 -10.93
N VAL A 235 12.92 -34.33 -9.63
CA VAL A 235 12.29 -35.52 -9.06
C VAL A 235 10.86 -35.29 -8.59
N ARG A 236 10.49 -34.03 -8.37
CA ARG A 236 9.14 -33.64 -8.00
C ARG A 236 8.83 -32.25 -8.53
N GLU A 237 7.60 -32.10 -8.97
CA GLU A 237 7.02 -30.83 -9.40
C GLU A 237 5.64 -30.67 -8.76
N GLY A 238 5.29 -29.44 -8.41
CA GLY A 238 3.93 -29.15 -7.98
C GLY A 238 3.68 -27.66 -7.77
N PHE A 239 2.42 -27.27 -7.94
CA PHE A 239 1.97 -25.92 -7.61
C PHE A 239 1.61 -25.81 -6.13
N ARG A 240 1.87 -24.64 -5.57
CA ARG A 240 1.48 -24.23 -4.22
C ARG A 240 0.94 -22.82 -4.26
N THR A 241 -0.01 -22.54 -3.39
CA THR A 241 -0.54 -21.19 -3.15
C THR A 241 -0.40 -20.89 -1.67
N LEU A 242 0.28 -19.80 -1.33
CA LEU A 242 0.51 -19.32 0.02
C LEU A 242 0.13 -17.85 0.11
N SER A 243 -0.08 -17.33 1.32
CA SER A 243 -0.07 -15.87 1.51
C SER A 243 1.33 -15.32 1.25
N GLN A 244 1.45 -14.02 0.93
CA GLN A 244 2.77 -13.38 0.77
C GLN A 244 3.66 -13.58 2.02
N LYS A 245 3.07 -13.48 3.22
CA LYS A 245 3.78 -13.75 4.48
C LYS A 245 4.24 -15.21 4.59
N ALA A 246 3.37 -16.17 4.33
CA ALA A 246 3.73 -17.58 4.39
C ALA A 246 4.80 -17.94 3.34
N PHE A 247 4.74 -17.33 2.16
CA PHE A 247 5.77 -17.47 1.13
C PHE A 247 7.11 -16.85 1.57
N TYR A 248 7.10 -15.66 2.18
CA TYR A 248 8.28 -15.05 2.80
C TYR A 248 8.91 -15.98 3.85
N ASP A 249 8.09 -16.55 4.74
CA ASP A 249 8.56 -17.48 5.77
C ASP A 249 9.14 -18.76 5.13
N TYR A 250 8.50 -19.29 4.08
CA TYR A 250 9.00 -20.44 3.30
C TYR A 250 10.35 -20.16 2.64
N LEU A 251 10.57 -18.96 2.08
CA LEU A 251 11.88 -18.59 1.55
C LEU A 251 12.97 -18.55 2.62
N ARG A 252 12.60 -18.18 3.86
CA ARG A 252 13.51 -18.11 5.00
C ARG A 252 13.85 -19.51 5.55
N THR A 253 12.85 -20.37 5.77
CA THR A 253 13.02 -21.64 6.49
C THR A 253 13.09 -22.86 5.59
N GLY A 254 12.47 -22.80 4.42
CA GLY A 254 12.23 -23.97 3.56
C GLY A 254 11.06 -24.84 3.99
N ASP A 255 10.34 -24.47 5.04
CA ASP A 255 9.21 -25.22 5.58
C ASP A 255 7.89 -24.54 5.21
N VAL A 256 6.91 -25.33 4.77
CA VAL A 256 5.55 -24.88 4.44
C VAL A 256 4.62 -25.13 5.62
#